data_AF-H2ZZ89-F1
#
_entry.id   AF-H2ZZ89-F1
#
_cell.length_a   1.000
_cell.length_b   1.000
_cell.length_c   1.000
_cell.angle_alpha   90.00
_cell.angle_beta   90.00
_cell.angle_gamma   90.00
#
_symmetry.space_group_name_H-M   'P 1'
#
loop_
_entity.id
_entity.type
_entity.pdbx_description
1 polymer ?
#
loop_
_entity_poly.entity_id
_entity_poly.type
_entity_poly.pdbx_seq_one_letter_code
_entity_poly.pdbx_strand_id
1 'polypeptide(L)'
;LKWNRLWLGFLLLMAAVMAELEGDDDAEVEDFKETSFESDTVDSTEPSFKITYKTPVPVGEVFFSETFDDGTLEGWVLSETKKGDADDEIAKYDGKWEVEQLKRNELSGDKGLVLKSKAKHHAIAAMLQKPFAFDEKPLIVQYEVNFQDGIDCGGAYIKLVSKTDDLNLANFFDRTPYTIMFGPDKCGEDYKLHFIIRHKNPRTGVFEEKHAKRPDVDLKKLYSDKTTHLYTLELVLMPGNGFEILIDQTVVNKGNLLEDMTPPINPPKEVDDPNDKKPEDWDERPKIPDPDAVKPEDWDEDAPAKIEDPNAIKPEGWLDDEPEYIPDPNAEKPEDWDEEMDGEWEAPQVPNQKCETVPGCGEWKKPMINNPNYKGKWKPPMIENPNYQGIWKPRKIANPDYFEDLHPFKMVPFSAIGLELWSMTSNIYFDNFIICSEKEVSDRWAADSWGLKRLIATANEPGVLSQLMSAADERPWLWIVYVLTAGLPLGLVVLFCWPSKLQKTDSAAESKKTDDYQPDVKKVQKQEESEAEEEEREEIESGETKWEKGHEDKIERDDEEEQKSEEENETAEGSQEDEEEVNKSNQSLSEDEMREMVFVMRSAPGPLQSVNKMLSESS
;
A
#
# COMPACT_ATOMS: atom_id res chain seq x y z
N LEU A 1 -25.19 -25.39 35.40
CA LEU A 1 -24.82 -25.93 34.06
C LEU A 1 -24.03 -24.94 33.19
N LYS A 2 -24.43 -23.67 33.01
CA LYS A 2 -23.73 -22.73 32.10
C LYS A 2 -22.19 -22.66 32.33
N TRP A 3 -21.73 -22.54 33.58
CA TRP A 3 -20.30 -22.40 33.92
C TRP A 3 -19.40 -23.56 33.43
N ASN A 4 -19.85 -24.82 33.55
CA ASN A 4 -19.07 -25.97 33.05
C ASN A 4 -18.85 -25.93 31.53
N ARG A 5 -19.74 -25.31 30.74
CA ARG A 5 -19.58 -25.21 29.28
C ARG A 5 -18.51 -24.19 28.88
N LEU A 6 -18.38 -23.08 29.62
CA LEU A 6 -17.28 -22.12 29.44
C LEU A 6 -15.93 -22.74 29.79
N TRP A 7 -15.85 -23.46 30.91
CA TRP A 7 -14.63 -24.20 31.30
C TRP A 7 -14.24 -25.29 30.30
N LEU A 8 -15.20 -26.03 29.75
CA LEU A 8 -14.95 -27.01 28.67
C LEU A 8 -14.48 -26.34 27.37
N GLY A 9 -15.05 -25.18 27.01
CA GLY A 9 -14.59 -24.40 25.86
C GLY A 9 -13.16 -23.91 26.02
N PHE A 10 -12.81 -23.36 27.19
CA PHE A 10 -11.46 -22.89 27.49
C PHE A 10 -10.44 -24.03 27.51
N LEU A 11 -10.78 -25.18 28.09
CA LEU A 11 -9.93 -26.38 28.07
C LEU A 11 -9.74 -26.94 26.66
N LEU A 12 -10.76 -26.90 25.80
CA LEU A 12 -10.63 -27.29 24.38
C LEU A 12 -9.76 -26.31 23.59
N LEU A 13 -9.85 -25.00 23.87
CA LEU A 13 -9.01 -23.99 23.23
C LEU A 13 -7.54 -24.17 23.63
N MET A 14 -7.26 -24.37 24.93
CA MET A 14 -5.91 -24.68 25.43
C MET A 14 -5.37 -26.00 24.86
N ALA A 15 -6.22 -27.02 24.70
CA ALA A 15 -5.81 -28.29 24.12
C ALA A 15 -5.47 -28.19 22.63
N ALA A 16 -6.16 -27.34 21.86
CA ALA A 16 -5.81 -27.05 20.47
C ALA A 16 -4.45 -26.34 20.38
N VAL A 17 -4.27 -25.25 21.14
CA VAL A 17 -3.01 -24.47 21.16
C VAL A 17 -1.80 -25.32 21.61
N MET A 18 -1.99 -26.25 22.54
CA MET A 18 -0.93 -27.20 22.92
C MET A 18 -0.65 -28.24 21.82
N ALA A 19 -1.67 -28.75 21.12
CA ALA A 19 -1.50 -29.70 20.02
C ALA A 19 -0.80 -29.07 18.79
N GLU A 20 -0.96 -27.76 18.60
CA GLU A 20 -0.25 -26.99 17.57
C GLU A 20 1.18 -26.55 18.02
N LEU A 21 1.57 -26.84 19.27
CA LEU A 21 2.93 -26.63 19.81
C LEU A 21 3.74 -27.94 19.98
N GLU A 22 3.08 -29.09 20.07
CA GLU A 22 3.72 -30.43 20.10
C GLU A 22 3.73 -31.09 18.69
N GLY A 23 3.63 -30.27 17.63
CA GLY A 23 3.21 -30.70 16.29
C GLY A 23 4.26 -30.81 15.19
N ASP A 24 5.55 -30.55 15.45
CA ASP A 24 6.63 -30.73 14.44
C ASP A 24 8.03 -30.81 15.10
N ASP A 25 8.46 -32.01 15.53
CA ASP A 25 9.87 -32.31 15.87
C ASP A 25 10.11 -33.84 16.06
N ASP A 26 10.05 -34.62 14.97
CA ASP A 26 10.31 -36.08 14.99
C ASP A 26 11.13 -36.53 13.77
N ALA A 27 12.38 -36.07 13.70
CA ALA A 27 13.35 -36.40 12.65
C ALA A 27 14.51 -37.25 13.20
N GLU A 28 14.50 -38.56 12.90
CA GLU A 28 15.55 -39.49 13.32
C GLU A 28 16.92 -39.13 12.69
N VAL A 29 17.96 -39.00 13.53
CA VAL A 29 19.37 -38.88 13.11
C VAL A 29 20.18 -39.98 13.81
N GLU A 30 20.78 -40.89 13.03
CA GLU A 30 21.52 -42.04 13.58
C GLU A 30 22.85 -41.66 14.27
N ASP A 31 23.22 -42.47 15.27
CA ASP A 31 24.47 -42.36 16.04
C ASP A 31 25.72 -42.58 15.17
N PHE A 32 26.64 -41.60 15.19
CA PHE A 32 28.02 -41.84 14.76
C PHE A 32 29.08 -41.24 15.70
N LYS A 33 29.23 -41.86 16.87
CA LYS A 33 30.49 -42.09 17.61
C LYS A 33 31.39 -40.90 18.00
N GLU A 34 31.58 -40.83 19.32
CA GLU A 34 32.62 -40.08 20.02
C GLU A 34 34.03 -40.20 19.39
N THR A 35 34.77 -39.09 19.39
CA THR A 35 36.22 -39.14 19.65
C THR A 35 36.61 -37.96 20.54
N SER A 36 37.30 -38.25 21.65
CA SER A 36 37.54 -37.30 22.74
C SER A 36 38.77 -36.42 22.52
N PHE A 37 38.69 -35.12 22.86
CA PHE A 37 39.81 -34.43 23.49
C PHE A 37 39.35 -33.33 24.48
N GLU A 38 40.33 -32.68 25.12
CA GLU A 38 40.21 -32.05 26.44
C GLU A 38 39.46 -30.71 26.50
N SER A 39 39.07 -30.36 27.73
CA SER A 39 38.37 -29.13 28.13
C SER A 39 39.27 -27.89 28.13
N ASP A 40 38.69 -26.74 27.82
CA ASP A 40 39.05 -25.49 28.50
C ASP A 40 37.81 -24.64 28.79
N THR A 41 37.91 -23.70 29.73
CA THR A 41 36.71 -23.16 30.43
C THR A 41 36.21 -21.79 29.95
N VAL A 42 34.90 -21.72 29.69
CA VAL A 42 33.98 -20.57 29.87
C VAL A 42 34.38 -19.24 29.22
N ASP A 43 33.58 -18.82 28.24
CA ASP A 43 33.01 -17.47 28.27
C ASP A 43 31.51 -17.54 27.91
N SER A 44 30.75 -16.51 28.29
CA SER A 44 29.30 -16.43 28.07
C SER A 44 29.01 -15.58 26.84
N THR A 45 28.58 -16.20 25.74
CA THR A 45 28.15 -15.47 24.55
C THR A 45 26.96 -16.19 23.91
N GLU A 46 25.98 -15.41 23.46
CA GLU A 46 24.81 -15.92 22.76
C GLU A 46 25.23 -16.63 21.46
N PRO A 47 24.55 -17.73 21.06
CA PRO A 47 24.89 -18.46 19.85
C PRO A 47 24.44 -17.68 18.61
N SER A 48 25.23 -16.68 18.21
CA SER A 48 25.08 -16.05 16.89
C SER A 48 25.33 -17.12 15.82
N PHE A 49 24.27 -17.60 15.16
CA PHE A 49 24.36 -18.56 14.07
C PHE A 49 25.03 -17.91 12.85
N LYS A 50 26.36 -17.91 12.83
CA LYS A 50 27.17 -17.41 11.71
C LYS A 50 27.12 -18.39 10.55
N ILE A 51 26.04 -18.30 9.78
CA ILE A 51 25.87 -18.96 8.50
C ILE A 51 27.00 -18.47 7.58
N THR A 52 27.94 -19.36 7.26
CA THR A 52 29.03 -19.06 6.33
C THR A 52 28.52 -19.14 4.90
N TYR A 53 28.16 -17.99 4.34
CA TYR A 53 27.84 -17.86 2.92
C TYR A 53 29.00 -18.32 2.03
N LYS A 54 28.65 -18.80 0.83
CA LYS A 54 29.54 -19.17 -0.25
C LYS A 54 28.85 -18.81 -1.55
N THR A 55 29.57 -18.16 -2.46
CA THR A 55 29.15 -17.95 -3.85
C THR A 55 28.49 -19.21 -4.42
N PRO A 56 27.20 -19.17 -4.82
CA PRO A 56 26.55 -20.30 -5.44
C PRO A 56 27.21 -20.61 -6.79
N VAL A 57 27.29 -21.89 -7.15
CA VAL A 57 27.93 -22.34 -8.40
C VAL A 57 26.88 -23.04 -9.26
N PRO A 58 26.65 -22.62 -10.52
CA PRO A 58 25.56 -23.17 -11.32
C PRO A 58 25.82 -24.62 -11.71
N VAL A 59 24.96 -25.55 -11.26
CA VAL A 59 25.07 -27.00 -11.54
C VAL A 59 24.14 -27.40 -12.69
N GLY A 60 24.44 -26.97 -13.91
CA GLY A 60 23.67 -27.29 -15.12
C GLY A 60 24.14 -26.54 -16.37
N GLU A 61 23.33 -26.53 -17.44
CA GLU A 61 23.55 -25.58 -18.54
C GLU A 61 22.90 -24.22 -18.23
N VAL A 62 23.75 -23.19 -18.16
CA VAL A 62 23.39 -21.82 -17.85
C VAL A 62 23.90 -20.88 -18.95
N PHE A 63 23.14 -19.83 -19.23
CA PHE A 63 23.40 -18.83 -20.27
C PHE A 63 23.91 -17.51 -19.67
N PHE A 64 23.49 -17.20 -18.45
CA PHE A 64 23.95 -16.09 -17.62
C PHE A 64 23.86 -16.47 -16.14
N SER A 65 24.84 -16.04 -15.35
CA SER A 65 24.91 -16.19 -13.89
C SER A 65 25.73 -15.04 -13.33
N GLU A 66 25.19 -14.31 -12.36
CA GLU A 66 25.86 -13.18 -11.69
C GLU A 66 25.44 -13.12 -10.22
N THR A 67 26.42 -12.85 -9.34
CA THR A 67 26.26 -12.75 -7.87
C THR A 67 27.01 -11.56 -7.26
N PHE A 68 27.78 -10.81 -8.06
CA PHE A 68 28.58 -9.65 -7.62
C PHE A 68 29.53 -9.85 -6.41
N ASP A 69 29.73 -11.08 -5.92
CA ASP A 69 30.48 -11.40 -4.70
C ASP A 69 31.94 -10.89 -4.76
N ASP A 70 32.54 -10.87 -5.94
CA ASP A 70 33.88 -10.32 -6.19
C ASP A 70 33.97 -8.81 -5.86
N GLY A 71 32.84 -8.09 -5.82
CA GLY A 71 32.75 -6.67 -5.49
C GLY A 71 33.09 -5.74 -6.65
N THR A 72 33.14 -6.23 -7.88
CA THR A 72 33.40 -5.44 -9.09
C THR A 72 32.21 -5.48 -10.05
N LEU A 73 32.17 -4.54 -11.00
CA LEU A 73 31.20 -4.51 -12.10
C LEU A 73 31.80 -5.11 -13.38
N GLU A 74 32.64 -6.14 -13.26
CA GLU A 74 33.29 -6.76 -14.42
C GLU A 74 32.26 -7.50 -15.29
N GLY A 75 32.36 -7.32 -16.61
CA GLY A 75 31.35 -7.81 -17.57
C GLY A 75 30.12 -6.91 -17.76
N TRP A 76 29.85 -5.98 -16.84
CA TRP A 76 28.77 -5.01 -16.96
C TRP A 76 29.24 -3.69 -17.60
N VAL A 77 28.41 -3.16 -18.49
CA VAL A 77 28.66 -1.95 -19.28
C VAL A 77 27.58 -0.91 -18.97
N LEU A 78 28.01 0.25 -18.47
CA LEU A 78 27.17 1.44 -18.29
C LEU A 78 26.88 2.06 -19.67
N SER A 79 25.68 2.61 -19.87
CA SER A 79 25.43 3.37 -21.10
C SER A 79 25.97 4.79 -21.03
N GLU A 80 26.61 5.25 -22.11
CA GLU A 80 27.06 6.63 -22.31
C GLU A 80 26.05 7.46 -23.15
N THR A 81 24.89 6.87 -23.50
CA THR A 81 23.92 7.47 -24.42
C THR A 81 23.03 8.52 -23.75
N LYS A 82 22.49 9.43 -24.57
CA LYS A 82 21.37 10.31 -24.20
C LYS A 82 20.07 9.87 -24.89
N LYS A 83 18.98 9.89 -24.15
CA LYS A 83 17.60 9.77 -24.65
C LYS A 83 17.26 11.00 -25.51
N GLY A 84 16.99 10.79 -26.80
CA GLY A 84 16.93 11.87 -27.79
C GLY A 84 15.72 12.83 -27.71
N ASP A 85 14.67 12.47 -26.95
CA ASP A 85 13.39 13.17 -26.91
C ASP A 85 13.00 13.62 -25.49
N ALA A 86 13.99 13.96 -24.66
CA ALA A 86 13.80 14.50 -23.31
C ALA A 86 14.73 15.72 -23.09
N ASP A 87 14.41 16.58 -22.11
CA ASP A 87 15.26 17.71 -21.74
C ASP A 87 16.67 17.26 -21.36
N ASP A 88 17.68 18.06 -21.73
CA ASP A 88 19.09 17.67 -21.67
C ASP A 88 19.54 17.24 -20.25
N GLU A 89 18.87 17.70 -19.19
CA GLU A 89 19.13 17.30 -17.79
C GLU A 89 18.54 15.93 -17.41
N ILE A 90 17.39 15.54 -17.96
CA ILE A 90 16.72 14.25 -17.72
C ILE A 90 17.18 13.19 -18.74
N ALA A 91 17.58 13.62 -19.93
CA ALA A 91 17.96 12.77 -21.05
C ALA A 91 19.21 11.90 -20.82
N LYS A 92 20.02 12.15 -19.78
CA LYS A 92 21.27 11.42 -19.54
C LYS A 92 21.01 10.18 -18.68
N TYR A 93 21.57 9.05 -19.08
CA TYR A 93 21.69 7.86 -18.22
C TYR A 93 22.82 8.03 -17.20
N ASP A 94 22.73 9.06 -16.34
CA ASP A 94 23.78 9.46 -15.39
C ASP A 94 23.55 8.96 -13.95
N GLY A 95 22.63 7.99 -13.79
CA GLY A 95 22.38 7.29 -12.56
C GLY A 95 23.53 6.36 -12.14
N LYS A 96 23.95 6.46 -10.88
CA LYS A 96 25.06 5.67 -10.31
C LYS A 96 24.64 4.30 -9.81
N TRP A 97 25.51 3.33 -10.08
CA TRP A 97 25.48 1.97 -9.56
C TRP A 97 26.71 1.72 -8.69
N GLU A 98 26.53 1.07 -7.55
CA GLU A 98 27.60 0.68 -6.62
C GLU A 98 27.36 -0.77 -6.16
N VAL A 99 28.41 -1.56 -5.92
CA VAL A 99 28.29 -2.96 -5.44
C VAL A 99 28.46 -2.96 -3.91
N GLU A 100 27.40 -3.32 -3.19
CA GLU A 100 27.31 -3.21 -1.74
C GLU A 100 26.59 -4.40 -1.11
N GLN A 101 26.77 -4.58 0.21
CA GLN A 101 26.01 -5.55 1.00
C GLN A 101 24.64 -4.97 1.40
N LEU A 102 23.68 -5.83 1.77
CA LEU A 102 22.37 -5.40 2.26
C LEU A 102 22.46 -4.60 3.57
N LYS A 103 21.74 -3.48 3.67
CA LYS A 103 21.63 -2.65 4.90
C LYS A 103 21.00 -3.36 6.10
N ARG A 104 20.29 -4.46 5.86
CA ARG A 104 19.55 -5.29 6.82
C ARG A 104 19.74 -6.74 6.43
N ASN A 105 19.78 -7.64 7.41
CA ASN A 105 19.97 -9.08 7.16
C ASN A 105 21.26 -9.36 6.34
N GLU A 106 22.34 -8.67 6.69
CA GLU A 106 23.63 -8.79 6.01
C GLU A 106 24.15 -10.23 6.06
N LEU A 107 24.37 -10.84 4.89
CA LEU A 107 25.25 -12.00 4.75
C LEU A 107 26.68 -11.49 4.51
N SER A 108 27.60 -11.88 5.39
CA SER A 108 29.01 -11.47 5.26
C SER A 108 29.67 -12.23 4.10
N GLY A 109 29.83 -11.54 2.97
CA GLY A 109 30.38 -12.06 1.71
C GLY A 109 29.47 -11.81 0.52
N ASP A 110 28.15 -11.82 0.75
CA ASP A 110 27.08 -11.55 -0.21
C ASP A 110 27.03 -10.05 -0.56
N LYS A 111 27.01 -9.72 -1.86
CA LYS A 111 26.93 -8.35 -2.36
C LYS A 111 25.99 -8.29 -3.56
N GLY A 112 25.28 -7.18 -3.72
CA GLY A 112 24.42 -6.94 -4.87
C GLY A 112 24.73 -5.64 -5.58
N LEU A 113 24.20 -5.51 -6.78
CA LEU A 113 24.19 -4.30 -7.59
C LEU A 113 23.15 -3.33 -7.02
N VAL A 114 23.59 -2.17 -6.50
CA VAL A 114 22.70 -1.19 -5.87
C VAL A 114 22.54 0.07 -6.73
N LEU A 115 21.29 0.43 -7.00
CA LEU A 115 20.89 1.67 -7.66
C LEU A 115 20.92 2.82 -6.62
N LYS A 116 21.91 3.71 -6.69
CA LYS A 116 22.16 4.68 -5.60
C LYS A 116 21.54 6.06 -5.81
N SER A 117 21.17 6.44 -7.04
CA SER A 117 20.73 7.81 -7.33
C SER A 117 19.21 7.96 -7.34
N LYS A 118 18.70 9.08 -6.81
CA LYS A 118 17.27 9.44 -6.83
C LYS A 118 16.93 10.28 -8.06
N ALA A 119 15.72 10.10 -8.59
CA ALA A 119 15.15 10.86 -9.72
C ALA A 119 16.06 10.89 -10.95
N LYS A 120 16.60 9.73 -11.34
CA LYS A 120 17.54 9.57 -12.47
C LYS A 120 17.29 8.31 -13.29
N HIS A 121 17.58 8.42 -14.58
CA HIS A 121 17.66 7.29 -15.49
C HIS A 121 18.96 6.52 -15.26
N HIS A 122 18.85 5.21 -15.06
CA HIS A 122 19.96 4.28 -14.86
C HIS A 122 19.95 3.25 -16.01
N ALA A 123 21.06 3.08 -16.71
CA ALA A 123 21.22 2.06 -17.74
C ALA A 123 22.55 1.30 -17.57
N ILE A 124 22.45 -0.01 -17.36
CA ILE A 124 23.60 -0.93 -17.30
C ILE A 124 23.21 -2.28 -17.92
N ALA A 125 24.13 -2.91 -18.65
CA ALA A 125 23.88 -4.19 -19.33
C ALA A 125 25.11 -5.10 -19.38
N ALA A 126 24.89 -6.41 -19.41
CA ALA A 126 25.93 -7.43 -19.52
C ALA A 126 25.63 -8.42 -20.67
N MET A 127 26.69 -8.90 -21.33
CA MET A 127 26.57 -9.92 -22.38
C MET A 127 26.29 -11.31 -21.78
N LEU A 128 25.45 -12.11 -22.45
CA LEU A 128 25.29 -13.53 -22.12
C LEU A 128 26.55 -14.33 -22.51
N GLN A 129 26.85 -15.38 -21.75
CA GLN A 129 27.92 -16.34 -22.08
C GLN A 129 27.63 -17.09 -23.39
N LYS A 130 26.35 -17.34 -23.67
CA LYS A 130 25.80 -17.93 -24.90
C LYS A 130 24.48 -17.22 -25.24
N PRO A 131 24.25 -16.74 -26.47
CA PRO A 131 22.93 -16.24 -26.86
C PRO A 131 21.85 -17.32 -26.69
N PHE A 132 20.72 -16.97 -26.09
CA PHE A 132 19.58 -17.87 -25.92
C PHE A 132 18.71 -17.89 -27.18
N ALA A 133 18.24 -19.07 -27.59
CA ALA A 133 17.37 -19.25 -28.75
C ALA A 133 16.09 -20.01 -28.35
N PHE A 134 14.96 -19.58 -28.88
CA PHE A 134 13.65 -20.12 -28.56
C PHE A 134 13.28 -21.28 -29.51
N ASP A 135 13.90 -22.44 -29.32
CA ASP A 135 13.74 -23.61 -30.20
C ASP A 135 12.99 -24.80 -29.54
N GLU A 136 13.66 -25.54 -28.66
CA GLU A 136 13.21 -26.78 -28.01
C GLU A 136 13.44 -26.77 -26.48
N LYS A 137 14.13 -25.75 -25.95
CA LYS A 137 14.34 -25.58 -24.50
C LYS A 137 13.39 -24.53 -23.91
N PRO A 138 12.83 -24.74 -22.70
CA PRO A 138 12.15 -23.67 -21.98
C PRO A 138 13.15 -22.59 -21.56
N LEU A 139 12.64 -21.40 -21.25
CA LEU A 139 13.43 -20.30 -20.70
C LEU A 139 13.06 -20.10 -19.24
N ILE A 140 14.05 -20.12 -18.35
CA ILE A 140 13.89 -19.71 -16.95
C ILE A 140 14.81 -18.52 -16.70
N VAL A 141 14.24 -17.45 -16.14
CA VAL A 141 14.96 -16.22 -15.77
C VAL A 141 14.59 -15.87 -14.34
N GLN A 142 15.60 -15.76 -13.48
CA GLN A 142 15.42 -15.53 -12.05
C GLN A 142 16.41 -14.49 -11.54
N TYR A 143 15.97 -13.63 -10.63
CA TYR A 143 16.82 -12.67 -9.93
C TYR A 143 16.16 -12.16 -8.63
N GLU A 144 16.96 -11.60 -7.74
CA GLU A 144 16.53 -11.03 -6.47
C GLU A 144 16.38 -9.49 -6.57
N VAL A 145 15.37 -8.94 -5.89
CA VAL A 145 15.20 -7.49 -5.70
C VAL A 145 14.88 -7.20 -4.24
N ASN A 146 15.56 -6.20 -3.65
CA ASN A 146 15.22 -5.63 -2.35
C ASN A 146 15.05 -4.11 -2.44
N PHE A 147 13.86 -3.62 -2.05
CA PHE A 147 13.57 -2.19 -1.92
C PHE A 147 13.96 -1.69 -0.52
N GLN A 148 15.26 -1.54 -0.26
CA GLN A 148 15.81 -1.39 1.11
C GLN A 148 15.24 -0.18 1.89
N ASP A 149 14.94 0.92 1.20
CA ASP A 149 14.35 2.13 1.79
C ASP A 149 12.81 2.13 1.67
N GLY A 150 12.21 1.13 1.01
CA GLY A 150 10.90 1.20 0.37
C GLY A 150 11.01 1.70 -1.08
N ILE A 151 9.89 1.77 -1.80
CA ILE A 151 9.81 2.39 -3.13
C ILE A 151 8.47 3.10 -3.34
N ASP A 152 8.53 4.32 -3.88
CA ASP A 152 7.36 5.20 -4.06
C ASP A 152 6.93 5.28 -5.53
N CYS A 153 7.91 5.57 -6.40
CA CYS A 153 7.77 5.43 -7.85
C CYS A 153 9.11 5.07 -8.48
N GLY A 154 9.16 3.93 -9.17
CA GLY A 154 10.33 3.43 -9.89
C GLY A 154 10.17 1.97 -10.32
N GLY A 155 10.94 1.61 -11.34
CA GLY A 155 11.02 0.25 -11.86
C GLY A 155 12.20 -0.54 -11.25
N ALA A 156 12.05 -1.86 -11.21
CA ALA A 156 13.12 -2.81 -10.91
C ALA A 156 13.06 -4.05 -11.82
N TYR A 157 12.66 -3.85 -13.08
CA TYR A 157 12.57 -4.86 -14.14
C TYR A 157 13.85 -5.00 -14.97
N ILE A 158 14.07 -6.20 -15.49
CA ILE A 158 15.11 -6.52 -16.48
C ILE A 158 14.56 -6.51 -17.90
N LYS A 159 15.43 -6.18 -18.86
CA LYS A 159 15.19 -6.29 -20.31
C LYS A 159 16.17 -7.30 -20.90
N LEU A 160 15.65 -8.34 -21.56
CA LEU A 160 16.44 -9.30 -22.32
C LEU A 160 16.64 -8.75 -23.72
N VAL A 161 17.85 -8.25 -24.01
CA VAL A 161 18.15 -7.46 -25.21
C VAL A 161 18.30 -8.38 -26.43
N SER A 162 17.49 -8.13 -27.46
CA SER A 162 17.43 -8.96 -28.67
C SER A 162 18.78 -8.99 -29.37
N LYS A 163 19.12 -10.17 -29.91
CA LYS A 163 20.34 -10.37 -30.67
C LYS A 163 20.27 -9.63 -32.00
N THR A 164 21.06 -8.57 -32.12
CA THR A 164 21.37 -7.88 -33.37
C THR A 164 22.87 -7.96 -33.64
N ASP A 165 23.27 -7.95 -34.91
CA ASP A 165 24.70 -8.05 -35.27
C ASP A 165 25.48 -6.76 -34.91
N ASP A 166 24.79 -5.63 -34.82
CA ASP A 166 25.32 -4.31 -34.42
C ASP A 166 25.12 -3.99 -32.91
N LEU A 167 24.93 -4.99 -32.05
CA LEU A 167 24.63 -4.77 -30.62
C LEU A 167 25.82 -4.13 -29.87
N ASN A 168 25.63 -2.88 -29.41
CA ASN A 168 26.59 -2.15 -28.58
C ASN A 168 25.96 -1.79 -27.22
N LEU A 169 26.47 -2.35 -26.11
CA LEU A 169 25.92 -2.12 -24.77
C LEU A 169 26.17 -0.71 -24.23
N ALA A 170 27.20 0.01 -24.69
CA ALA A 170 27.36 1.43 -24.36
C ALA A 170 26.21 2.29 -24.92
N ASN A 171 25.50 1.77 -25.94
CA ASN A 171 24.32 2.39 -26.56
C ASN A 171 23.02 1.68 -26.14
N PHE A 172 22.87 1.38 -24.84
CA PHE A 172 21.66 0.80 -24.26
C PHE A 172 20.73 1.89 -23.69
N PHE A 173 19.54 2.03 -24.26
CA PHE A 173 18.56 3.08 -23.94
C PHE A 173 17.13 2.57 -24.17
N ASP A 174 16.13 3.39 -23.82
CA ASP A 174 14.71 3.02 -23.82
C ASP A 174 14.18 2.33 -25.10
N ARG A 175 14.64 2.75 -26.29
CA ARG A 175 14.25 2.16 -27.59
C ARG A 175 15.09 0.96 -28.05
N THR A 176 16.13 0.54 -27.32
CA THR A 176 16.94 -0.62 -27.71
C THR A 176 16.05 -1.86 -27.90
N PRO A 177 16.18 -2.63 -29.00
CA PRO A 177 15.33 -3.80 -29.23
C PRO A 177 15.57 -4.86 -28.15
N TYR A 178 14.50 -5.17 -27.41
CA TYR A 178 14.45 -6.23 -26.41
C TYR A 178 13.44 -7.29 -26.84
N THR A 179 13.61 -8.53 -26.37
CA THR A 179 12.68 -9.64 -26.66
C THR A 179 11.64 -9.77 -25.54
N ILE A 180 12.10 -9.72 -24.29
CA ILE A 180 11.27 -9.82 -23.08
C ILE A 180 11.66 -8.71 -22.10
N MET A 181 10.67 -8.07 -21.48
CA MET A 181 10.85 -7.28 -20.26
C MET A 181 10.12 -7.99 -19.12
N PHE A 182 10.78 -8.17 -17.98
CA PHE A 182 10.24 -8.90 -16.83
C PHE A 182 10.62 -8.21 -15.52
N GLY A 183 9.68 -8.09 -14.58
CA GLY A 183 9.96 -7.73 -13.19
C GLY A 183 9.04 -6.68 -12.56
N PRO A 184 9.29 -6.34 -11.29
CA PRO A 184 8.47 -5.40 -10.53
C PRO A 184 8.62 -3.95 -11.00
N ASP A 185 7.52 -3.21 -10.92
CA ASP A 185 7.40 -1.78 -11.21
C ASP A 185 6.28 -1.18 -10.33
N LYS A 186 6.50 0.03 -9.80
CA LYS A 186 5.50 0.73 -9.00
C LYS A 186 5.53 2.20 -9.33
N CYS A 187 4.37 2.84 -9.41
CA CYS A 187 4.29 4.28 -9.26
C CYS A 187 3.03 4.70 -8.49
N GLY A 188 3.21 5.29 -7.31
CA GLY A 188 2.11 5.64 -6.42
C GLY A 188 1.38 4.39 -5.92
N GLU A 189 0.12 4.24 -6.30
CA GLU A 189 -0.72 3.08 -5.94
C GLU A 189 -0.82 2.03 -7.06
N ASP A 190 -0.20 2.25 -8.22
CA ASP A 190 -0.20 1.30 -9.33
C ASP A 190 0.98 0.32 -9.19
N TYR A 191 0.72 -0.83 -8.57
CA TYR A 191 1.66 -1.94 -8.41
C TYR A 191 1.57 -2.86 -9.64
N LYS A 192 2.70 -3.09 -10.32
CA LYS A 192 2.77 -3.82 -11.59
C LYS A 192 3.90 -4.86 -11.59
N LEU A 193 3.57 -6.08 -11.95
CA LEU A 193 4.56 -7.09 -12.33
C LEU A 193 4.58 -7.13 -13.86
N HIS A 194 5.59 -6.50 -14.48
CA HIS A 194 5.72 -6.53 -15.93
C HIS A 194 6.12 -7.93 -16.39
N PHE A 195 5.40 -8.44 -17.37
CA PHE A 195 5.87 -9.47 -18.28
C PHE A 195 5.41 -9.05 -19.67
N ILE A 196 6.35 -8.59 -20.48
CA ILE A 196 6.09 -7.97 -21.80
C ILE A 196 6.94 -8.71 -22.84
N ILE A 197 6.31 -9.20 -23.89
CA ILE A 197 6.97 -9.83 -25.03
C ILE A 197 6.86 -8.93 -26.26
N ARG A 198 7.96 -8.77 -27.00
CA ARG A 198 7.96 -8.08 -28.29
C ARG A 198 7.77 -9.06 -29.43
N HIS A 199 6.50 -9.33 -29.73
CA HIS A 199 6.11 -10.21 -30.83
C HIS A 199 6.32 -9.52 -32.18
N LYS A 200 6.84 -10.25 -33.17
CA LYS A 200 7.03 -9.75 -34.54
C LYS A 200 5.89 -10.22 -35.43
N ASN A 201 5.04 -9.29 -35.87
CA ASN A 201 3.94 -9.58 -36.78
C ASN A 201 4.46 -10.29 -38.05
N PRO A 202 3.99 -11.52 -38.36
CA PRO A 202 4.54 -12.32 -39.44
C PRO A 202 4.15 -11.83 -40.85
N ARG A 203 3.17 -10.92 -40.97
CA ARG A 203 2.77 -10.29 -42.24
C ARG A 203 3.49 -8.97 -42.49
N THR A 204 3.49 -8.07 -41.51
CA THR A 204 4.02 -6.70 -41.68
C THR A 204 5.49 -6.58 -41.30
N GLY A 205 6.02 -7.54 -40.53
CA GLY A 205 7.39 -7.53 -39.99
C GLY A 205 7.60 -6.54 -38.84
N VAL A 206 6.57 -5.77 -38.46
CA VAL A 206 6.59 -4.81 -37.35
C VAL A 206 6.61 -5.54 -36.01
N PHE A 207 7.35 -4.99 -35.04
CA PHE A 207 7.31 -5.46 -33.65
C PHE A 207 6.21 -4.74 -32.88
N GLU A 208 5.44 -5.49 -32.11
CA GLU A 208 4.38 -5.00 -31.24
C GLU A 208 4.65 -5.50 -29.80
N GLU A 209 4.41 -4.66 -28.80
CA GLU A 209 4.61 -5.02 -27.40
C GLU A 209 3.32 -5.66 -26.86
N LYS A 210 3.45 -6.85 -26.26
CA LYS A 210 2.35 -7.69 -25.77
C LYS A 210 2.52 -7.86 -24.27
N HIS A 211 1.60 -7.31 -23.47
CA HIS A 211 1.68 -7.32 -22.02
C HIS A 211 0.85 -8.48 -21.45
N ALA A 212 1.38 -9.25 -20.51
CA ALA A 212 0.60 -10.24 -19.79
C ALA A 212 -0.52 -9.57 -18.95
N LYS A 213 -1.64 -10.29 -18.75
CA LYS A 213 -2.65 -9.90 -17.77
C LYS A 213 -2.03 -9.78 -16.37
N ARG A 214 -2.48 -8.78 -15.60
CA ARG A 214 -2.07 -8.60 -14.19
C ARG A 214 -2.44 -9.84 -13.37
N PRO A 215 -1.62 -10.25 -12.38
CA PRO A 215 -2.01 -11.30 -11.42
C PRO A 215 -3.17 -10.84 -10.54
N ASP A 216 -3.95 -11.80 -10.04
CA ASP A 216 -5.08 -11.61 -9.10
C ASP A 216 -4.61 -11.63 -7.62
N VAL A 217 -3.35 -11.28 -7.38
CA VAL A 217 -2.68 -11.35 -6.07
C VAL A 217 -2.30 -9.94 -5.62
N ASP A 218 -2.56 -9.59 -4.35
CA ASP A 218 -2.13 -8.32 -3.78
C ASP A 218 -0.59 -8.26 -3.67
N LEU A 219 0.03 -7.56 -4.62
CA LEU A 219 1.47 -7.36 -4.66
C LEU A 219 1.96 -6.30 -3.65
N LYS A 220 1.08 -5.53 -2.99
CA LYS A 220 1.43 -4.33 -2.20
C LYS A 220 2.48 -4.57 -1.12
N LYS A 221 2.49 -5.76 -0.50
CA LYS A 221 3.46 -6.15 0.54
C LYS A 221 4.90 -6.14 0.02
N LEU A 222 5.11 -6.72 -1.16
CA LEU A 222 6.41 -6.94 -1.82
C LEU A 222 7.20 -5.65 -2.17
N TYR A 223 6.52 -4.50 -2.12
CA TYR A 223 7.11 -3.17 -2.35
C TYR A 223 7.26 -2.35 -1.06
N SER A 224 6.86 -2.92 0.09
CA SER A 224 6.60 -2.19 1.34
C SER A 224 7.32 -2.78 2.55
N ASP A 225 7.52 -4.10 2.62
CA ASP A 225 8.17 -4.77 3.76
C ASP A 225 9.71 -4.57 3.84
N LYS A 226 10.34 -4.21 2.72
CA LYS A 226 11.78 -3.94 2.59
C LYS A 226 12.65 -5.19 2.77
N THR A 227 12.10 -6.35 2.44
CA THR A 227 12.80 -7.64 2.37
C THR A 227 13.31 -7.93 0.95
N THR A 228 14.03 -9.03 0.78
CA THR A 228 14.57 -9.46 -0.52
C THR A 228 13.64 -10.50 -1.12
N HIS A 229 12.98 -10.16 -2.23
CA HIS A 229 12.10 -11.07 -2.96
C HIS A 229 12.79 -11.66 -4.18
N LEU A 230 12.50 -12.93 -4.45
CA LEU A 230 13.00 -13.67 -5.60
C LEU A 230 11.94 -13.64 -6.72
N TYR A 231 12.28 -13.07 -7.88
CA TYR A 231 11.40 -12.99 -9.05
C TYR A 231 11.84 -14.01 -10.10
N THR A 232 10.98 -14.97 -10.41
CA THR A 232 11.23 -16.05 -11.38
C THR A 232 10.18 -16.04 -12.48
N LEU A 233 10.62 -16.02 -13.74
CA LEU A 233 9.80 -16.22 -14.93
C LEU A 233 10.14 -17.59 -15.54
N GLU A 234 9.16 -18.48 -15.63
CA GLU A 234 9.26 -19.77 -16.30
C GLU A 234 8.41 -19.77 -17.58
N LEU A 235 9.06 -19.90 -18.74
CA LEU A 235 8.43 -19.93 -20.06
C LEU A 235 8.40 -21.37 -20.58
N VAL A 236 7.24 -22.01 -20.49
CA VAL A 236 7.07 -23.45 -20.71
C VAL A 236 6.86 -23.75 -22.20
N LEU A 237 7.65 -24.68 -22.73
CA LEU A 237 7.61 -25.09 -24.13
C LEU A 237 6.27 -25.77 -24.51
N MET A 238 6.08 -25.99 -25.81
CA MET A 238 4.97 -26.74 -26.40
C MET A 238 4.75 -28.11 -25.72
N PRO A 239 3.49 -28.58 -25.63
CA PRO A 239 2.32 -28.08 -26.37
C PRO A 239 1.63 -26.84 -25.76
N GLY A 240 2.03 -26.39 -24.57
CA GLY A 240 1.30 -25.37 -23.83
C GLY A 240 1.32 -23.95 -24.42
N ASN A 241 2.48 -23.46 -24.87
CA ASN A 241 2.75 -22.00 -24.95
C ASN A 241 2.45 -21.30 -23.61
N GLY A 242 2.77 -21.96 -22.49
CA GLY A 242 2.46 -21.50 -21.15
C GLY A 242 3.55 -20.58 -20.58
N PHE A 243 3.17 -19.73 -19.64
CA PHE A 243 4.10 -19.04 -18.77
C PHE A 243 3.63 -19.14 -17.32
N GLU A 244 4.57 -19.26 -16.40
CA GLU A 244 4.34 -19.14 -14.96
C GLU A 244 5.30 -18.08 -14.41
N ILE A 245 4.80 -17.26 -13.50
CA ILE A 245 5.59 -16.26 -12.79
C ILE A 245 5.50 -16.59 -11.30
N LEU A 246 6.66 -16.82 -10.71
CA LEU A 246 6.80 -17.12 -9.30
C LEU A 246 7.46 -15.94 -8.60
N ILE A 247 6.96 -15.61 -7.42
CA ILE A 247 7.63 -14.72 -6.47
C ILE A 247 7.85 -15.54 -5.21
N ASP A 248 9.07 -15.53 -4.67
CA ASP A 248 9.44 -16.25 -3.45
C ASP A 248 9.10 -17.76 -3.54
N GLN A 249 9.37 -18.35 -4.71
CA GLN A 249 9.01 -19.72 -5.13
C GLN A 249 7.51 -20.03 -5.15
N THR A 250 6.63 -19.04 -4.96
CA THR A 250 5.17 -19.17 -5.02
C THR A 250 4.63 -18.66 -6.35
N VAL A 251 3.83 -19.46 -7.06
CA VAL A 251 3.22 -19.04 -8.35
C VAL A 251 2.20 -17.92 -8.12
N VAL A 252 2.51 -16.71 -8.57
CA VAL A 252 1.63 -15.53 -8.48
C VAL A 252 0.86 -15.24 -9.75
N ASN A 253 1.37 -15.67 -10.91
CA ASN A 253 0.70 -15.55 -12.20
C ASN A 253 0.94 -16.80 -13.04
N LYS A 254 -0.03 -17.21 -13.84
CA LYS A 254 0.10 -18.28 -14.83
C LYS A 254 -0.90 -18.08 -15.96
N GLY A 255 -0.49 -18.39 -17.19
CA GLY A 255 -1.36 -18.19 -18.34
C GLY A 255 -0.78 -18.74 -19.64
N ASN A 256 -1.50 -18.50 -20.73
CA ASN A 256 -1.11 -18.84 -22.09
C ASN A 256 -0.68 -17.59 -22.86
N LEU A 257 0.44 -17.66 -23.59
CA LEU A 257 0.89 -16.57 -24.47
C LEU A 257 -0.17 -16.16 -25.51
N LEU A 258 -1.04 -17.08 -25.93
CA LEU A 258 -2.09 -16.81 -26.92
C LEU A 258 -3.33 -16.12 -26.36
N GLU A 259 -3.67 -16.34 -25.08
CA GLU A 259 -4.96 -15.96 -24.49
C GLU A 259 -4.84 -14.93 -23.36
N ASP A 260 -3.68 -14.85 -22.71
CA ASP A 260 -3.41 -14.00 -21.54
C ASP A 260 -2.50 -12.80 -21.84
N MET A 261 -2.36 -12.46 -23.12
CA MET A 261 -1.67 -11.27 -23.61
C MET A 261 -2.65 -10.17 -24.04
N THR A 262 -2.31 -8.93 -23.70
CA THR A 262 -3.03 -7.70 -24.07
C THR A 262 -2.04 -6.70 -24.72
N PRO A 263 -2.23 -6.29 -25.99
CA PRO A 263 -3.16 -6.86 -26.97
C PRO A 263 -2.92 -8.35 -27.20
N PRO A 264 -3.90 -9.13 -27.71
CA PRO A 264 -3.69 -10.54 -28.01
C PRO A 264 -2.61 -10.73 -29.09
N ILE A 265 -1.84 -11.83 -29.03
CA ILE A 265 -0.81 -12.10 -30.03
C ILE A 265 -1.44 -12.25 -31.42
N ASN A 266 -2.46 -13.10 -31.53
CA ASN A 266 -3.27 -13.20 -32.73
C ASN A 266 -4.35 -12.11 -32.72
N PRO A 267 -4.34 -11.14 -33.65
CA PRO A 267 -5.37 -10.10 -33.72
C PRO A 267 -6.75 -10.72 -34.00
N PRO A 268 -7.85 -10.05 -33.64
CA PRO A 268 -9.19 -10.59 -33.84
C PRO A 268 -9.49 -10.77 -35.34
N LYS A 269 -10.23 -11.83 -35.68
CA LYS A 269 -10.65 -12.19 -37.06
C LYS A 269 -11.56 -11.12 -37.68
N GLU A 270 -12.27 -10.39 -36.83
CA GLU A 270 -13.18 -9.29 -37.19
C GLU A 270 -12.80 -8.04 -36.39
N VAL A 271 -12.92 -6.87 -37.02
CA VAL A 271 -12.80 -5.55 -36.40
C VAL A 271 -14.00 -4.70 -36.76
N ASP A 272 -14.30 -3.71 -35.92
CA ASP A 272 -15.40 -2.77 -36.15
C ASP A 272 -15.05 -1.83 -37.33
N ASP A 273 -15.97 -1.59 -38.26
CA ASP A 273 -15.73 -0.83 -39.48
C ASP A 273 -15.55 0.68 -39.18
N PRO A 274 -14.36 1.28 -39.40
CA PRO A 274 -14.09 2.67 -39.07
C PRO A 274 -14.81 3.68 -39.99
N ASN A 275 -15.49 3.20 -41.04
CA ASN A 275 -16.29 4.01 -41.95
C ASN A 275 -17.79 3.95 -41.60
N ASP A 276 -18.21 2.98 -40.80
CA ASP A 276 -19.59 2.85 -40.35
C ASP A 276 -19.88 3.86 -39.24
N LYS A 277 -21.10 4.39 -39.21
CA LYS A 277 -21.49 5.51 -38.33
C LYS A 277 -22.89 5.31 -37.82
N LYS A 278 -23.10 5.67 -36.55
CA LYS A 278 -24.42 5.67 -35.91
C LYS A 278 -25.41 6.49 -36.78
N PRO A 279 -26.54 5.89 -37.22
CA PRO A 279 -27.60 6.62 -37.90
C PRO A 279 -28.25 7.66 -36.98
N GLU A 280 -28.69 8.79 -37.55
CA GLU A 280 -29.34 9.87 -36.80
C GLU A 280 -30.72 9.45 -36.23
N ASP A 281 -31.35 8.43 -36.83
CA ASP A 281 -32.59 7.79 -36.41
C ASP A 281 -32.41 6.64 -35.40
N TRP A 282 -31.17 6.35 -34.97
CA TRP A 282 -30.89 5.30 -34.00
C TRP A 282 -31.02 5.82 -32.55
N ASP A 283 -32.16 5.51 -31.92
CA ASP A 283 -32.40 5.88 -30.52
C ASP A 283 -31.85 4.83 -29.54
N GLU A 284 -30.92 5.29 -28.71
CA GLU A 284 -30.24 4.49 -27.67
C GLU A 284 -30.83 4.71 -26.27
N ARG A 285 -31.85 5.58 -26.14
CA ARG A 285 -32.47 5.88 -24.84
C ARG A 285 -33.44 4.74 -24.51
N PRO A 286 -33.19 3.92 -23.47
CA PRO A 286 -34.09 2.81 -23.13
C PRO A 286 -35.41 3.29 -22.56
N LYS A 287 -35.41 4.46 -21.89
CA LYS A 287 -36.59 5.16 -21.40
C LYS A 287 -36.65 6.57 -21.98
N ILE A 288 -37.85 7.07 -22.21
CA ILE A 288 -38.13 8.45 -22.61
C ILE A 288 -39.20 9.07 -21.71
N PRO A 289 -39.24 10.41 -21.57
CA PRO A 289 -40.41 11.11 -21.06
C PRO A 289 -41.69 10.65 -21.73
N ASP A 290 -42.72 10.36 -20.94
CA ASP A 290 -44.07 10.08 -21.44
C ASP A 290 -44.62 11.30 -22.22
N PRO A 291 -44.92 11.17 -23.52
CA PRO A 291 -45.42 12.27 -24.34
C PRO A 291 -46.91 12.58 -24.11
N ASP A 292 -47.67 11.64 -23.54
CA ASP A 292 -49.09 11.80 -23.24
C ASP A 292 -49.31 12.31 -21.80
N ALA A 293 -48.27 12.28 -20.96
CA ALA A 293 -48.31 12.87 -19.62
C ALA A 293 -48.37 14.41 -19.68
N VAL A 294 -49.36 14.98 -18.99
CA VAL A 294 -49.56 16.43 -18.87
C VAL A 294 -49.37 16.85 -17.41
N LYS A 295 -48.71 18.00 -17.20
CA LYS A 295 -48.56 18.63 -15.89
C LYS A 295 -49.92 18.81 -15.20
N PRO A 296 -50.13 18.28 -13.98
CA PRO A 296 -51.37 18.47 -13.22
C PRO A 296 -51.66 19.93 -12.88
N GLU A 297 -52.95 20.32 -12.88
CA GLU A 297 -53.40 21.68 -12.52
C GLU A 297 -53.10 22.05 -11.06
N ASP A 298 -52.93 21.07 -10.17
CA ASP A 298 -52.56 21.27 -8.76
C ASP A 298 -51.04 21.33 -8.54
N TRP A 299 -50.23 21.40 -9.59
CA TRP A 299 -48.77 21.49 -9.52
C TRP A 299 -48.28 22.92 -9.77
N ASP A 300 -48.15 23.69 -8.69
CA ASP A 300 -47.48 25.00 -8.74
C ASP A 300 -45.95 24.81 -8.81
N GLU A 301 -45.31 25.46 -9.78
CA GLU A 301 -43.84 25.46 -9.98
C GLU A 301 -43.18 26.78 -9.59
N ASP A 302 -43.97 27.85 -9.43
CA ASP A 302 -43.53 29.18 -9.00
C ASP A 302 -43.65 29.32 -7.46
N ALA A 303 -44.33 28.38 -6.80
CA ALA A 303 -44.32 28.21 -5.35
C ALA A 303 -42.86 28.12 -4.82
N PRO A 304 -42.46 28.95 -3.84
CA PRO A 304 -41.11 28.89 -3.28
C PRO A 304 -40.97 27.67 -2.35
N ALA A 305 -39.78 27.06 -2.33
CA ALA A 305 -39.47 25.91 -1.47
C ALA A 305 -39.58 26.20 0.03
N LYS A 306 -39.33 27.46 0.42
CA LYS A 306 -39.47 27.94 1.79
C LYS A 306 -40.32 29.21 1.83
N ILE A 307 -41.09 29.36 2.90
CA ILE A 307 -41.95 30.52 3.20
C ILE A 307 -41.65 31.01 4.62
N GLU A 308 -41.88 32.29 4.90
CA GLU A 308 -41.81 32.82 6.26
C GLU A 308 -42.83 32.10 7.17
N ASP A 309 -42.42 31.70 8.37
CA ASP A 309 -43.37 31.12 9.33
C ASP A 309 -44.42 32.17 9.76
N PRO A 310 -45.73 31.92 9.53
CA PRO A 310 -46.78 32.82 9.99
C PRO A 310 -46.95 32.80 11.53
N ASN A 311 -46.45 31.78 12.22
CA ASN A 311 -46.57 31.60 13.67
C ASN A 311 -45.33 32.11 14.44
N ALA A 312 -44.22 32.38 13.76
CA ALA A 312 -43.01 32.88 14.40
C ALA A 312 -43.24 34.30 14.94
N ILE A 313 -43.10 34.43 16.26
CA ILE A 313 -43.14 35.71 16.99
C ILE A 313 -41.69 36.09 17.31
N LYS A 314 -41.35 37.37 17.11
CA LYS A 314 -40.04 37.91 17.45
C LYS A 314 -39.78 37.81 18.96
N PRO A 315 -38.61 37.31 19.42
CA PRO A 315 -38.27 37.24 20.83
C PRO A 315 -38.26 38.61 21.52
N GLU A 316 -38.74 38.66 22.77
CA GLU A 316 -38.59 39.84 23.62
C GLU A 316 -37.10 40.04 23.98
N GLY A 317 -36.58 41.26 23.77
CA GLY A 317 -35.17 41.60 24.04
C GLY A 317 -34.23 41.57 22.82
N TRP A 318 -34.72 41.27 21.62
CA TRP A 318 -33.96 41.39 20.37
C TRP A 318 -33.54 42.85 20.09
N LEU A 319 -32.30 43.09 19.63
CA LEU A 319 -31.73 44.42 19.39
C LEU A 319 -31.65 44.76 17.89
N ASP A 320 -32.63 45.46 17.33
CA ASP A 320 -32.64 45.80 15.89
C ASP A 320 -31.55 46.81 15.49
N ASP A 321 -31.26 47.79 16.35
CA ASP A 321 -30.36 48.92 16.06
C ASP A 321 -28.86 48.56 16.17
N GLU A 322 -28.53 47.37 16.66
CA GLU A 322 -27.16 46.87 16.83
C GLU A 322 -26.90 45.75 15.81
N PRO A 323 -25.84 45.81 14.99
CA PRO A 323 -25.57 44.75 14.03
C PRO A 323 -25.07 43.48 14.73
N GLU A 324 -25.40 42.32 14.17
CA GLU A 324 -24.96 41.00 14.66
C GLU A 324 -23.43 40.84 14.64
N TYR A 325 -22.78 41.43 13.64
CA TYR A 325 -21.34 41.48 13.48
C TYR A 325 -20.83 42.92 13.43
N ILE A 326 -19.63 43.14 13.95
CA ILE A 326 -18.89 44.42 13.89
C ILE A 326 -17.50 44.16 13.31
N PRO A 327 -16.85 45.15 12.65
CA PRO A 327 -15.45 45.03 12.28
C PRO A 327 -14.57 44.89 13.53
N ASP A 328 -13.58 43.99 13.52
CA ASP A 328 -12.70 43.77 14.67
C ASP A 328 -11.87 45.03 14.99
N PRO A 329 -12.01 45.63 16.18
CA PRO A 329 -11.26 46.83 16.56
C PRO A 329 -9.76 46.60 16.78
N ASN A 330 -9.29 45.34 16.72
CA ASN A 330 -7.88 44.96 16.85
C ASN A 330 -7.26 44.51 15.51
N ALA A 331 -8.03 44.48 14.43
CA ALA A 331 -7.49 44.15 13.10
C ALA A 331 -6.77 45.37 12.51
N GLU A 332 -5.50 45.18 12.13
CA GLU A 332 -4.71 46.16 11.39
C GLU A 332 -4.53 45.70 9.94
N LYS A 333 -4.49 46.65 9.00
CA LYS A 333 -4.24 46.35 7.58
C LYS A 333 -2.82 45.76 7.42
N PRO A 334 -2.65 44.61 6.73
CA PRO A 334 -1.32 44.06 6.44
C PRO A 334 -0.44 45.04 5.65
N GLU A 335 0.86 45.10 5.97
CA GLU A 335 1.82 45.99 5.28
C GLU A 335 2.01 45.66 3.79
N ASP A 336 1.68 44.42 3.39
CA ASP A 336 1.84 43.85 2.03
C ASP A 336 0.54 43.90 1.21
N TRP A 337 -0.52 44.59 1.69
CA TRP A 337 -1.82 44.67 1.00
C TRP A 337 -1.89 45.89 0.07
N ASP A 338 -2.01 45.65 -1.23
CA ASP A 338 -2.03 46.68 -2.27
C ASP A 338 -3.47 47.00 -2.71
N GLU A 339 -3.91 48.24 -2.54
CA GLU A 339 -5.28 48.67 -2.88
C GLU A 339 -5.56 48.71 -4.40
N GLU A 340 -4.54 48.72 -5.27
CA GLU A 340 -4.71 48.64 -6.72
C GLU A 340 -4.84 47.18 -7.22
N MET A 341 -4.31 46.20 -6.46
CA MET A 341 -4.31 44.77 -6.82
C MET A 341 -5.33 43.94 -6.02
N ASP A 342 -5.41 44.15 -4.72
CA ASP A 342 -6.24 43.39 -3.77
C ASP A 342 -7.56 44.11 -3.42
N GLY A 343 -7.63 45.43 -3.65
CA GLY A 343 -8.80 46.29 -3.43
C GLY A 343 -8.83 47.00 -2.07
N GLU A 344 -9.92 47.72 -1.78
CA GLU A 344 -10.11 48.40 -0.49
C GLU A 344 -10.15 47.37 0.66
N TRP A 345 -9.29 47.57 1.67
CA TRP A 345 -9.19 46.64 2.80
C TRP A 345 -10.34 46.84 3.80
N GLU A 346 -11.19 45.83 3.95
CA GLU A 346 -12.18 45.75 5.03
C GLU A 346 -11.67 44.88 6.19
N ALA A 347 -11.85 45.35 7.42
CA ALA A 347 -11.48 44.59 8.61
C ALA A 347 -12.40 43.37 8.83
N PRO A 348 -11.88 42.22 9.32
CA PRO A 348 -12.68 41.03 9.58
C PRO A 348 -13.90 41.30 10.48
N GLN A 349 -15.04 40.72 10.12
CA GLN A 349 -16.26 40.84 10.91
C GLN A 349 -16.28 39.82 12.05
N VAL A 350 -16.40 40.30 13.28
CA VAL A 350 -16.50 39.50 14.52
C VAL A 350 -17.88 39.66 15.16
N PRO A 351 -18.39 38.64 15.87
CA PRO A 351 -19.67 38.76 16.59
C PRO A 351 -19.67 39.95 17.56
N ASN A 352 -20.75 40.72 17.55
CA ASN A 352 -20.91 41.86 18.45
C ASN A 352 -21.13 41.37 19.88
N GLN A 353 -20.21 41.67 20.80
CA GLN A 353 -20.23 41.19 22.20
C GLN A 353 -21.52 41.55 22.97
N LYS A 354 -22.26 42.59 22.55
CA LYS A 354 -23.58 42.90 23.12
C LYS A 354 -24.59 41.79 22.85
N CYS A 355 -24.49 41.18 21.66
CA CYS A 355 -25.43 40.21 21.12
C CYS A 355 -25.32 38.83 21.78
N GLU A 356 -24.19 38.51 22.42
CA GLU A 356 -24.02 37.30 23.24
C GLU A 356 -24.98 37.25 24.46
N THR A 357 -25.48 38.40 24.90
CA THR A 357 -26.29 38.52 26.13
C THR A 357 -27.80 38.64 25.88
N VAL A 358 -28.24 38.59 24.62
CA VAL A 358 -29.64 38.81 24.18
C VAL A 358 -30.06 37.76 23.15
N PRO A 359 -31.37 37.59 22.83
CA PRO A 359 -31.83 36.56 21.89
C PRO A 359 -31.43 36.76 20.43
N GLY A 360 -30.82 37.90 20.07
CA GLY A 360 -30.32 38.21 18.73
C GLY A 360 -30.26 39.71 18.44
N CYS A 361 -29.66 40.05 17.30
CA CYS A 361 -29.32 41.41 16.87
C CYS A 361 -29.60 41.64 15.38
N GLY A 362 -29.60 42.90 14.94
CA GLY A 362 -29.87 43.32 13.57
C GLY A 362 -31.35 43.20 13.18
N GLU A 363 -31.68 43.45 11.91
CA GLU A 363 -33.06 43.36 11.43
C GLU A 363 -33.63 41.95 11.58
N TRP A 364 -34.56 41.76 12.52
CA TRP A 364 -35.20 40.45 12.73
C TRP A 364 -35.98 40.00 11.50
N LYS A 365 -35.52 38.90 10.88
CA LYS A 365 -36.20 38.21 9.79
C LYS A 365 -36.89 36.96 10.33
N LYS A 366 -38.08 36.67 9.82
CA LYS A 366 -38.81 35.45 10.20
C LYS A 366 -38.03 34.20 9.78
N PRO A 367 -38.06 33.12 10.58
CA PRO A 367 -37.51 31.84 10.16
C PRO A 367 -38.28 31.32 8.94
N MET A 368 -37.54 30.79 7.97
CA MET A 368 -38.06 30.27 6.71
C MET A 368 -38.34 28.77 6.84
N ILE A 369 -39.62 28.41 6.94
CA ILE A 369 -40.09 27.01 7.01
C ILE A 369 -40.32 26.44 5.62
N ASN A 370 -40.20 25.11 5.48
CA ASN A 370 -40.49 24.43 4.22
C ASN A 370 -41.96 24.58 3.84
N ASN A 371 -42.25 24.95 2.59
CA ASN A 371 -43.59 25.18 2.09
C ASN A 371 -44.30 23.85 1.80
N PRO A 372 -45.42 23.49 2.48
CA PRO A 372 -46.11 22.22 2.25
C PRO A 372 -46.70 22.04 0.85
N ASN A 373 -46.84 23.13 0.09
CA ASN A 373 -47.34 23.11 -1.29
C ASN A 373 -46.23 23.06 -2.34
N TYR A 374 -44.95 23.13 -1.95
CA TYR A 374 -43.84 23.06 -2.90
C TYR A 374 -43.65 21.65 -3.42
N LYS A 375 -43.82 21.47 -4.74
CA LYS A 375 -43.58 20.21 -5.43
C LYS A 375 -42.35 20.27 -6.35
N GLY A 376 -41.69 21.42 -6.48
CA GLY A 376 -40.60 21.64 -7.44
C GLY A 376 -41.08 21.72 -8.88
N LYS A 377 -40.16 21.56 -9.84
CA LYS A 377 -40.52 21.53 -11.27
C LYS A 377 -41.08 20.17 -11.65
N TRP A 378 -42.18 20.16 -12.38
CA TRP A 378 -42.84 18.93 -12.81
C TRP A 378 -41.98 18.21 -13.86
N LYS A 379 -41.80 16.91 -13.68
CA LYS A 379 -41.20 16.01 -14.68
C LYS A 379 -42.24 14.95 -15.06
N PRO A 380 -42.45 14.66 -16.35
CA PRO A 380 -43.26 13.52 -16.76
C PRO A 380 -42.62 12.20 -16.29
N PRO A 381 -43.40 11.13 -16.08
CA PRO A 381 -42.87 9.80 -15.83
C PRO A 381 -42.05 9.30 -17.02
N MET A 382 -41.09 8.40 -16.75
CA MET A 382 -40.22 7.82 -17.77
C MET A 382 -40.76 6.46 -18.21
N ILE A 383 -41.25 6.36 -19.44
CA ILE A 383 -41.75 5.12 -20.05
C ILE A 383 -40.67 4.43 -20.89
N GLU A 384 -40.81 3.13 -21.13
CA GLU A 384 -39.98 2.40 -22.08
C GLU A 384 -40.13 2.99 -23.49
N ASN A 385 -39.02 3.18 -24.19
CA ASN A 385 -39.01 3.82 -25.50
C ASN A 385 -39.34 2.80 -26.62
N PRO A 386 -40.46 2.94 -27.35
CA PRO A 386 -40.84 2.00 -28.41
C PRO A 386 -39.87 1.97 -29.60
N ASN A 387 -39.00 2.98 -29.73
CA ASN A 387 -38.00 3.10 -30.80
C ASN A 387 -36.58 2.73 -30.36
N TYR A 388 -36.40 2.21 -29.13
CA TYR A 388 -35.09 1.81 -28.61
C TYR A 388 -34.53 0.64 -29.43
N GLN A 389 -33.42 0.89 -30.14
CA GLN A 389 -32.78 -0.10 -31.03
C GLN A 389 -31.59 -0.82 -30.35
N GLY A 390 -31.35 -0.55 -29.06
CA GLY A 390 -30.14 -0.96 -28.35
C GLY A 390 -29.05 0.11 -28.43
N ILE A 391 -27.95 -0.10 -27.70
CA ILE A 391 -26.72 0.70 -27.86
C ILE A 391 -26.11 0.36 -29.22
N TRP A 392 -25.88 1.37 -30.07
CA TRP A 392 -25.31 1.18 -31.40
C TRP A 392 -23.87 0.67 -31.32
N LYS A 393 -23.51 -0.20 -32.27
CA LYS A 393 -22.14 -0.66 -32.47
C LYS A 393 -21.85 -0.70 -33.97
N PRO A 394 -20.63 -0.36 -34.42
CA PRO A 394 -20.30 -0.44 -35.84
C PRO A 394 -20.42 -1.88 -36.34
N ARG A 395 -20.75 -2.03 -37.62
CA ARG A 395 -20.72 -3.33 -38.30
C ARG A 395 -19.30 -3.91 -38.23
N LYS A 396 -19.20 -5.18 -37.86
CA LYS A 396 -17.96 -5.94 -37.95
C LYS A 396 -17.59 -6.27 -39.40
N ILE A 397 -16.33 -6.09 -39.74
CA ILE A 397 -15.71 -6.45 -41.01
C ILE A 397 -14.52 -7.39 -40.78
N ALA A 398 -14.20 -8.21 -41.78
CA ALA A 398 -13.04 -9.09 -41.71
C ALA A 398 -11.75 -8.27 -41.62
N ASN A 399 -10.91 -8.57 -40.63
CA ASN A 399 -9.70 -7.79 -40.34
C ASN A 399 -8.62 -8.01 -41.43
N PRO A 400 -8.17 -6.97 -42.16
CA PRO A 400 -7.18 -7.11 -43.22
C PRO A 400 -5.80 -7.56 -42.69
N ASP A 401 -5.45 -7.12 -41.48
CA ASP A 401 -4.17 -7.43 -40.82
C ASP A 401 -4.22 -8.74 -40.04
N TYR A 402 -5.32 -9.50 -40.13
CA TYR A 402 -5.49 -10.78 -39.43
C TYR A 402 -4.38 -11.79 -39.79
N PHE A 403 -3.70 -12.31 -38.78
CA PHE A 403 -2.78 -13.44 -38.89
C PHE A 403 -3.03 -14.47 -37.77
N GLU A 404 -2.50 -15.67 -37.96
CA GLU A 404 -2.60 -16.78 -37.00
C GLU A 404 -1.18 -17.34 -36.82
N ASP A 405 -0.56 -17.08 -35.67
CA ASP A 405 0.61 -17.79 -35.17
C ASP A 405 0.17 -18.81 -34.10
N LEU A 406 0.76 -20.00 -34.16
CA LEU A 406 0.54 -21.12 -33.25
C LEU A 406 1.74 -21.37 -32.33
N HIS A 407 2.87 -20.68 -32.59
CA HIS A 407 4.15 -20.90 -31.93
C HIS A 407 4.78 -19.59 -31.42
N PRO A 408 4.03 -18.76 -30.65
CA PRO A 408 4.50 -17.45 -30.15
C PRO A 408 5.76 -17.55 -29.28
N PHE A 409 6.06 -18.74 -28.74
CA PHE A 409 7.32 -19.04 -28.06
C PHE A 409 8.54 -18.73 -28.94
N LYS A 410 8.47 -18.91 -30.26
CA LYS A 410 9.59 -18.79 -31.21
C LYS A 410 9.97 -17.34 -31.53
N MET A 411 10.31 -16.60 -30.47
CA MET A 411 10.68 -15.19 -30.49
C MET A 411 12.10 -14.98 -31.06
N VAL A 412 12.48 -13.71 -31.22
CA VAL A 412 13.85 -13.33 -31.60
C VAL A 412 14.82 -13.70 -30.46
N PRO A 413 15.92 -14.44 -30.73
CA PRO A 413 16.92 -14.79 -29.71
C PRO A 413 17.49 -13.54 -29.03
N PHE A 414 17.96 -13.66 -27.79
CA PHE A 414 18.56 -12.56 -27.03
C PHE A 414 20.02 -12.88 -26.65
N SER A 415 20.84 -11.83 -26.45
CA SER A 415 22.29 -11.96 -26.25
C SER A 415 22.88 -11.06 -25.16
N ALA A 416 22.09 -10.20 -24.55
CA ALA A 416 22.47 -9.45 -23.35
C ALA A 416 21.29 -9.31 -22.39
N ILE A 417 21.58 -9.09 -21.11
CA ILE A 417 20.64 -8.65 -20.09
C ILE A 417 20.92 -7.18 -19.77
N GLY A 418 19.88 -6.37 -19.54
CA GLY A 418 20.06 -4.97 -19.19
C GLY A 418 18.98 -4.45 -18.25
N LEU A 419 19.39 -3.56 -17.35
CA LEU A 419 18.53 -2.80 -16.44
C LEU A 419 18.46 -1.37 -17.00
N GLU A 420 17.32 -0.97 -17.56
CA GLU A 420 17.05 0.41 -18.00
C GLU A 420 15.87 0.92 -17.20
N LEU A 421 16.15 1.73 -16.18
CA LEU A 421 15.25 2.03 -15.08
C LEU A 421 15.17 3.53 -14.81
N TRP A 422 13.96 4.00 -14.51
CA TRP A 422 13.72 5.26 -13.81
C TRP A 422 13.32 4.95 -12.37
N SER A 423 13.83 5.71 -11.41
CA SER A 423 13.37 5.64 -10.01
C SER A 423 13.52 6.97 -9.29
N MET A 424 12.50 7.33 -8.51
CA MET A 424 12.54 8.41 -7.52
C MET A 424 13.25 7.96 -6.23
N THR A 425 13.21 6.67 -5.90
CA THR A 425 13.74 6.10 -4.66
C THR A 425 15.10 5.41 -4.91
N SER A 426 16.04 5.60 -3.98
CA SER A 426 17.41 5.04 -4.02
C SER A 426 17.51 3.73 -3.23
N ASN A 427 18.64 3.05 -3.39
CA ASN A 427 19.04 1.84 -2.67
C ASN A 427 18.18 0.61 -3.01
N ILE A 428 17.63 0.57 -4.22
CA ILE A 428 17.12 -0.68 -4.81
C ILE A 428 18.34 -1.59 -5.06
N TYR A 429 18.33 -2.77 -4.44
CA TYR A 429 19.38 -3.77 -4.52
C TYR A 429 18.93 -4.90 -5.44
N PHE A 430 19.81 -5.35 -6.32
CA PHE A 430 19.60 -6.42 -7.29
C PHE A 430 20.70 -7.48 -7.17
N ASP A 431 20.35 -8.77 -7.22
CA ASP A 431 21.34 -9.84 -7.08
C ASP A 431 20.89 -11.18 -7.70
N ASN A 432 21.80 -12.16 -7.75
CA ASN A 432 21.59 -13.57 -8.09
C ASN A 432 20.87 -13.79 -9.42
N PHE A 433 21.19 -12.98 -10.43
CA PHE A 433 20.68 -13.13 -11.80
C PHE A 433 21.13 -14.47 -12.38
N ILE A 434 20.17 -15.33 -12.75
CA ILE A 434 20.43 -16.59 -13.46
C ILE A 434 19.47 -16.76 -14.64
N ILE A 435 20.01 -17.25 -15.76
CA ILE A 435 19.25 -17.61 -16.97
C ILE A 435 19.60 -19.05 -17.36
N CYS A 436 18.64 -19.96 -17.29
CA CYS A 436 18.80 -21.39 -17.54
C CYS A 436 17.60 -22.00 -18.29
N SER A 437 17.60 -23.33 -18.46
CA SER A 437 16.52 -24.11 -19.10
C SER A 437 16.06 -25.32 -18.28
N GLU A 438 16.51 -25.44 -17.03
CA GLU A 438 16.23 -26.59 -16.14
C GLU A 438 15.84 -26.06 -14.76
N LYS A 439 14.64 -26.41 -14.30
CA LYS A 439 14.06 -25.83 -13.08
C LYS A 439 14.83 -26.24 -11.83
N GLU A 440 15.38 -27.46 -11.83
CA GLU A 440 16.24 -27.98 -10.78
C GLU A 440 17.56 -27.21 -10.64
N VAL A 441 17.92 -26.37 -11.62
CA VAL A 441 19.10 -25.50 -11.56
C VAL A 441 18.73 -24.16 -10.90
N SER A 442 17.61 -23.54 -11.29
CA SER A 442 17.11 -22.29 -10.67
C SER A 442 16.66 -22.51 -9.22
N ASP A 443 16.02 -23.64 -8.93
CA ASP A 443 15.50 -23.96 -7.58
C ASP A 443 16.65 -24.23 -6.59
N ARG A 444 17.75 -24.86 -7.03
CA ARG A 444 18.97 -25.02 -6.20
C ARG A 444 19.70 -23.70 -6.01
N TRP A 445 19.87 -22.92 -7.08
CA TRP A 445 20.45 -21.58 -7.01
C TRP A 445 19.69 -20.70 -6.00
N ALA A 446 18.35 -20.70 -6.08
CA ALA A 446 17.48 -20.01 -5.12
C ALA A 446 17.62 -20.52 -3.69
N ALA A 447 17.85 -21.82 -3.48
CA ALA A 447 18.05 -22.38 -2.14
C ALA A 447 19.42 -21.99 -1.55
N ASP A 448 20.47 -21.99 -2.38
CA ASP A 448 21.84 -21.65 -1.99
C ASP A 448 22.04 -20.14 -1.77
N SER A 449 21.32 -19.26 -2.49
CA SER A 449 21.34 -17.79 -2.30
C SER A 449 20.19 -17.28 -1.42
N TRP A 450 19.02 -17.08 -2.03
CA TRP A 450 17.84 -16.44 -1.44
C TRP A 450 17.31 -17.22 -0.23
N GLY A 451 17.41 -18.54 -0.24
CA GLY A 451 17.05 -19.40 0.89
C GLY A 451 17.77 -19.02 2.17
N LEU A 452 19.08 -18.74 2.10
CA LEU A 452 19.88 -18.27 3.24
C LEU A 452 19.48 -16.84 3.65
N LYS A 453 19.25 -15.94 2.69
CA LYS A 453 18.81 -14.56 2.95
C LYS A 453 17.46 -14.53 3.66
N ARG A 454 16.50 -15.36 3.22
CA ARG A 454 15.17 -15.52 3.84
C ARG A 454 15.28 -16.11 5.24
N LEU A 455 16.08 -17.15 5.45
CA LEU A 455 16.28 -17.74 6.78
C LEU A 455 16.81 -16.72 7.79
N ILE A 456 17.75 -15.86 7.38
CA ILE A 456 18.27 -14.77 8.23
C ILE A 456 17.24 -13.66 8.42
N ALA A 457 16.46 -13.32 7.38
CA ALA A 457 15.37 -12.35 7.50
C ALA A 457 14.33 -12.80 8.53
N THR A 458 13.83 -14.03 8.43
CA THR A 458 12.86 -14.61 9.38
C THR A 458 13.46 -14.81 10.78
N ALA A 459 14.76 -15.13 10.90
CA ALA A 459 15.43 -15.20 12.20
C ALA A 459 15.64 -13.83 12.88
N ASN A 460 15.75 -12.75 12.09
CA ASN A 460 15.87 -11.37 12.56
C ASN A 460 14.52 -10.64 12.69
N GLU A 461 13.43 -11.23 12.20
CA GLU A 461 12.08 -10.69 12.43
C GLU A 461 11.78 -10.68 13.94
N PRO A 462 11.29 -9.56 14.50
CA PRO A 462 10.95 -9.52 15.91
C PRO A 462 9.82 -10.52 16.16
N GLY A 463 10.10 -11.57 16.93
CA GLY A 463 9.11 -12.60 17.27
C GLY A 463 7.87 -12.00 17.95
N VAL A 464 6.74 -12.71 17.90
CA VAL A 464 5.40 -12.18 18.28
C VAL A 464 5.40 -11.44 19.63
N LEU A 465 6.13 -11.91 20.63
CA LEU A 465 6.26 -11.25 21.93
C LEU A 465 6.92 -9.85 21.85
N SER A 466 7.93 -9.68 21.00
CA SER A 466 8.59 -8.40 20.75
C SER A 466 7.69 -7.43 19.98
N GLN A 467 6.91 -7.92 19.01
CA GLN A 467 5.90 -7.11 18.31
C GLN A 467 4.80 -6.63 19.25
N LEU A 468 4.27 -7.52 20.11
CA LEU A 468 3.30 -7.16 21.15
C LEU A 468 3.87 -6.10 22.10
N MET A 469 5.11 -6.29 22.57
CA MET A 469 5.77 -5.33 23.46
C MET A 469 5.97 -3.96 22.81
N SER A 470 6.48 -3.91 21.56
CA SER A 470 6.64 -2.67 20.80
C SER A 470 5.31 -1.96 20.53
N ALA A 471 4.24 -2.72 20.23
CA ALA A 471 2.90 -2.15 20.06
C ALA A 471 2.34 -1.57 21.36
N ALA A 472 2.65 -2.16 22.51
CA ALA A 472 2.23 -1.65 23.82
C ALA A 472 3.02 -0.42 24.28
N ASP A 473 4.27 -0.24 23.82
CA ASP A 473 5.04 0.99 24.02
C ASP A 473 4.51 2.14 23.14
N GLU A 474 4.09 1.87 21.90
CA GLU A 474 3.35 2.86 21.08
C GLU A 474 1.96 3.18 21.66
N ARG A 475 1.30 2.22 22.30
CA ARG A 475 -0.09 2.31 22.78
C ARG A 475 -0.21 1.77 24.21
N PRO A 476 0.09 2.59 25.24
CA PRO A 476 0.15 2.14 26.64
C PRO A 476 -1.09 1.45 27.21
N TRP A 477 -2.26 1.61 26.59
CA TRP A 477 -3.49 0.90 26.96
C TRP A 477 -3.46 -0.60 26.58
N LEU A 478 -2.64 -1.02 25.61
CA LEU A 478 -2.48 -2.44 25.27
C LEU A 478 -1.84 -3.24 26.41
N TRP A 479 -0.98 -2.64 27.23
CA TRP A 479 -0.48 -3.28 28.46
C TRP A 479 -1.63 -3.70 29.39
N ILE A 480 -2.69 -2.88 29.52
CA ILE A 480 -3.88 -3.22 30.32
C ILE A 480 -4.62 -4.40 29.67
N VAL A 481 -4.77 -4.40 28.35
CA VAL A 481 -5.41 -5.51 27.61
C VAL A 481 -4.63 -6.81 27.81
N TYR A 482 -3.30 -6.82 27.62
CA TYR A 482 -2.48 -8.02 27.78
C TYR A 482 -2.45 -8.54 29.22
N VAL A 483 -2.44 -7.63 30.22
CA VAL A 483 -2.57 -8.01 31.63
C VAL A 483 -3.93 -8.66 31.90
N LEU A 484 -5.02 -8.18 31.31
CA LEU A 484 -6.35 -8.77 31.48
C LEU A 484 -6.56 -10.08 30.70
N THR A 485 -6.07 -10.19 29.46
CA THR A 485 -6.36 -11.32 28.56
C THR A 485 -5.36 -12.47 28.67
N ALA A 486 -4.10 -12.19 29.03
CA ALA A 486 -3.05 -13.21 29.18
C ALA A 486 -2.52 -13.27 30.63
N GLY A 487 -2.14 -12.13 31.20
CA GLY A 487 -1.50 -12.07 32.53
C GLY A 487 -2.40 -12.57 33.67
N LEU A 488 -3.67 -12.17 33.68
CA LEU A 488 -4.66 -12.52 34.70
C LEU A 488 -5.04 -14.01 34.64
N PRO A 489 -5.39 -14.63 33.49
CA PRO A 489 -5.62 -16.07 33.43
C PRO A 489 -4.34 -16.88 33.73
N LEU A 490 -3.15 -16.47 33.29
CA LEU A 490 -1.89 -17.12 33.71
C LEU A 490 -1.69 -17.03 35.23
N GLY A 491 -1.90 -15.85 35.83
CA GLY A 491 -1.82 -15.64 37.27
C GLY A 491 -2.81 -16.49 38.06
N LEU A 492 -4.05 -16.62 37.57
CA LEU A 492 -5.06 -17.52 38.16
C LEU A 492 -4.67 -19.00 38.03
N VAL A 493 -4.15 -19.44 36.88
CA VAL A 493 -3.67 -20.82 36.68
C VAL A 493 -2.50 -21.11 37.62
N VAL A 494 -1.50 -20.23 37.70
CA VAL A 494 -0.37 -20.38 38.63
C VAL A 494 -0.84 -20.43 40.09
N LEU A 495 -1.80 -19.58 40.49
CA LEU A 495 -2.35 -19.53 41.84
C LEU A 495 -3.23 -20.74 42.20
N PHE A 496 -3.89 -21.38 41.22
CA PHE A 496 -4.66 -22.62 41.41
C PHE A 496 -3.83 -23.90 41.28
N CYS A 497 -2.72 -23.87 40.54
CA CYS A 497 -1.91 -25.05 40.23
C CYS A 497 -0.60 -25.16 41.04
N TRP A 498 -0.15 -24.12 41.75
CA TRP A 498 0.95 -24.29 42.71
C TRP A 498 0.49 -25.08 43.96
N PRO A 499 1.14 -26.22 44.28
CA PRO A 499 0.72 -27.06 45.40
C PRO A 499 1.10 -26.41 46.74
N SER A 500 0.10 -26.08 47.55
CA SER A 500 0.32 -25.64 48.92
C SER A 500 1.01 -26.76 49.73
N LYS A 501 2.17 -26.44 50.33
CA LYS A 501 2.93 -27.42 51.12
C LYS A 501 2.19 -27.75 52.42
N LEU A 502 1.44 -28.85 52.36
CA LEU A 502 0.81 -29.50 53.50
C LEU A 502 1.84 -29.73 54.65
N GLN A 503 1.65 -29.06 55.78
CA GLN A 503 2.40 -29.38 57.00
C GLN A 503 1.99 -30.78 57.51
N LYS A 504 2.93 -31.71 57.41
CA LYS A 504 3.15 -32.80 58.37
C LYS A 504 4.46 -32.44 59.10
N THR A 505 4.69 -32.75 60.37
CA THR A 505 4.30 -33.95 61.14
C THR A 505 3.61 -33.55 62.48
N ASP A 506 3.23 -34.37 63.46
CA ASP A 506 3.60 -35.75 63.86
C ASP A 506 2.45 -36.49 64.58
N SER A 507 2.49 -37.83 64.62
CA SER A 507 2.43 -38.60 65.89
C SER A 507 2.38 -40.13 65.71
N ALA A 508 3.42 -40.81 66.18
CA ALA A 508 3.41 -42.19 66.69
C ALA A 508 4.68 -42.36 67.57
N ALA A 509 4.68 -42.95 68.76
CA ALA A 509 3.61 -43.61 69.53
C ALA A 509 3.71 -43.29 71.04
N GLU A 510 2.89 -43.96 71.86
CA GLU A 510 2.57 -43.61 73.27
C GLU A 510 3.75 -43.58 74.27
N SER A 511 3.65 -42.68 75.26
CA SER A 511 3.72 -43.10 76.68
C SER A 511 2.81 -42.22 77.57
N LYS A 512 2.45 -42.70 78.76
CA LYS A 512 1.28 -42.23 79.54
C LYS A 512 1.64 -41.27 80.68
N LYS A 513 0.76 -40.30 80.99
CA LYS A 513 0.09 -40.18 82.33
C LYS A 513 -0.88 -38.98 82.50
N THR A 514 -2.02 -39.30 83.15
CA THR A 514 -2.85 -38.49 84.10
C THR A 514 -3.34 -37.08 83.76
N ASP A 515 -4.68 -36.94 83.78
CA ASP A 515 -5.52 -36.06 84.65
C ASP A 515 -5.32 -34.53 84.68
N ASP A 516 -6.34 -33.69 84.87
CA ASP A 516 -7.81 -33.76 84.59
C ASP A 516 -8.38 -32.32 84.72
N TYR A 517 -9.62 -32.09 84.28
CA TYR A 517 -10.59 -31.07 84.68
C TYR A 517 -10.18 -29.57 84.87
N GLN A 518 -10.62 -28.72 83.93
CA GLN A 518 -11.53 -27.56 84.10
C GLN A 518 -11.68 -26.82 85.47
N PRO A 519 -12.17 -25.54 85.51
CA PRO A 519 -12.09 -24.45 84.50
C PRO A 519 -11.95 -23.01 85.10
N ASP A 520 -12.05 -22.00 84.21
CA ASP A 520 -12.92 -20.80 84.34
C ASP A 520 -12.43 -19.39 84.81
N VAL A 521 -13.11 -18.38 84.21
CA VAL A 521 -13.36 -16.98 84.68
C VAL A 521 -12.24 -15.89 84.65
N LYS A 522 -12.23 -15.16 83.52
CA LYS A 522 -12.31 -13.67 83.35
C LYS A 522 -11.20 -12.68 83.78
N LYS A 523 -10.77 -11.93 82.75
CA LYS A 523 -10.71 -10.44 82.60
C LYS A 523 -9.46 -9.61 83.01
N VAL A 524 -8.84 -9.06 81.97
CA VAL A 524 -8.56 -7.61 81.71
C VAL A 524 -7.63 -6.84 82.66
N GLN A 525 -6.41 -6.55 82.15
CA GLN A 525 -5.64 -5.27 82.15
C GLN A 525 -4.20 -5.61 81.64
N LYS A 526 -3.31 -4.70 81.20
CA LYS A 526 -3.33 -3.38 80.50
C LYS A 526 -1.84 -2.98 80.31
N GLN A 527 -1.47 -2.19 79.28
CA GLN A 527 -0.11 -1.63 79.04
C GLN A 527 0.99 -2.70 78.78
N GLU A 528 2.23 -2.42 78.35
CA GLU A 528 3.03 -1.22 77.94
C GLU A 528 3.94 -1.70 76.76
N GLU A 529 4.33 -0.97 75.70
CA GLU A 529 5.09 0.30 75.52
C GLU A 529 6.60 0.08 75.21
N SER A 530 7.37 1.15 74.94
CA SER A 530 8.73 1.30 74.34
C SER A 530 8.87 1.00 72.82
N GLU A 531 9.45 1.85 71.95
CA GLU A 531 10.58 2.85 71.96
C GLU A 531 11.97 2.23 71.69
N ALA A 532 12.98 2.92 71.12
CA ALA A 532 13.09 4.26 70.50
C ALA A 532 13.69 4.10 69.07
N GLU A 533 14.41 4.99 68.36
CA GLU A 533 14.98 6.37 68.47
C GLU A 533 15.27 6.82 66.98
N GLU A 534 15.76 7.99 66.51
CA GLU A 534 16.45 9.20 67.01
C GLU A 534 15.91 10.46 66.25
N GLU A 535 16.45 11.68 66.51
CA GLU A 535 16.32 12.91 65.67
C GLU A 535 17.74 13.38 65.23
N GLU A 536 17.97 14.34 64.31
CA GLU A 536 17.93 15.81 64.56
C GLU A 536 17.92 16.68 63.26
N ARG A 537 17.04 17.70 63.24
CA ARG A 537 17.24 19.17 63.01
C ARG A 537 18.13 19.68 61.85
N GLU A 538 17.56 20.45 60.89
CA GLU A 538 17.52 21.95 60.77
C GLU A 538 18.85 22.58 60.25
N GLU A 539 18.93 23.64 59.42
CA GLU A 539 17.98 24.58 58.76
C GLU A 539 18.65 25.08 57.43
N ILE A 540 18.03 25.79 56.48
CA ILE A 540 17.66 27.24 56.46
C ILE A 540 16.71 27.52 55.25
N GLU A 541 15.90 28.59 55.35
CA GLU A 541 14.91 29.14 54.40
C GLU A 541 15.49 29.59 53.01
N SER A 542 14.74 29.98 51.97
CA SER A 542 13.36 30.49 51.76
C SER A 542 12.94 30.21 50.29
N GLY A 543 11.72 30.38 49.74
CA GLY A 543 10.41 30.96 50.10
C GLY A 543 9.68 31.25 48.75
N GLU A 544 8.34 31.27 48.56
CA GLU A 544 7.16 31.23 49.45
C GLU A 544 5.97 30.43 48.83
N THR A 545 4.88 30.29 49.59
CA THR A 545 3.54 29.70 49.28
C THR A 545 2.71 30.39 48.16
N LYS A 546 1.54 29.93 47.67
CA LYS A 546 0.53 28.88 48.05
C LYS A 546 -0.16 28.36 46.74
N TRP A 547 -0.79 27.18 46.54
CA TRP A 547 -1.28 26.00 47.30
C TRP A 547 -2.75 25.93 47.83
N GLU A 548 -3.77 25.87 46.95
CA GLU A 548 -5.11 25.24 47.18
C GLU A 548 -5.94 25.22 45.87
N LYS A 549 -6.65 24.20 45.35
CA LYS A 549 -6.91 22.75 45.62
C LYS A 549 -8.38 22.38 46.00
N GLY A 550 -8.99 21.52 45.15
CA GLY A 550 -10.25 20.78 45.38
C GLY A 550 -11.36 21.14 44.38
N HIS A 551 -12.31 20.27 44.00
CA HIS A 551 -12.47 18.80 44.14
C HIS A 551 -13.56 18.33 43.13
N GLU A 552 -13.80 17.03 43.03
CA GLU A 552 -14.74 16.31 42.13
C GLU A 552 -16.25 16.64 42.42
N ASP A 553 -17.29 16.12 41.72
CA ASP A 553 -17.59 14.68 41.56
C ASP A 553 -18.90 14.35 40.75
N LYS A 554 -18.96 13.12 40.19
CA LYS A 554 -20.12 12.37 39.59
C LYS A 554 -20.63 12.85 38.20
N ILE A 555 -21.31 12.05 37.36
CA ILE A 555 -22.16 10.83 37.54
C ILE A 555 -21.83 9.70 36.51
N GLU A 556 -22.29 8.47 36.76
CA GLU A 556 -22.08 7.21 36.00
C GLU A 556 -23.37 6.31 36.02
N ARG A 557 -23.45 5.24 35.19
CA ARG A 557 -24.45 4.12 35.16
C ARG A 557 -25.88 4.44 34.64
N ASP A 558 -26.83 3.54 34.29
CA ASP A 558 -27.07 2.05 34.22
C ASP A 558 -27.97 1.79 32.92
N ASP A 559 -28.10 0.69 32.15
CA ASP A 559 -27.35 -0.57 31.81
C ASP A 559 -27.96 -1.32 30.52
N GLU A 560 -27.66 -2.62 30.27
CA GLU A 560 -27.90 -3.59 29.12
C GLU A 560 -29.30 -3.83 28.42
N GLU A 561 -29.33 -4.33 27.16
CA GLU A 561 -29.80 -5.71 26.68
C GLU A 561 -30.16 -5.83 25.15
N GLU A 562 -29.84 -6.98 24.49
CA GLU A 562 -30.40 -7.38 23.17
C GLU A 562 -30.31 -8.92 22.89
N GLN A 563 -31.37 -9.60 22.37
CA GLN A 563 -31.28 -11.01 21.88
C GLN A 563 -32.46 -11.57 21.03
N LYS A 564 -32.19 -11.98 19.77
CA LYS A 564 -32.96 -12.92 18.87
C LYS A 564 -34.42 -12.54 18.47
N SER A 565 -34.98 -12.96 17.32
CA SER A 565 -34.88 -14.24 16.56
C SER A 565 -35.25 -14.12 15.06
N GLU A 566 -35.14 -15.22 14.31
CA GLU A 566 -35.32 -15.34 12.84
C GLU A 566 -36.76 -15.67 12.34
N GLU A 567 -37.12 -15.31 11.09
CA GLU A 567 -37.67 -16.18 9.99
C GLU A 567 -38.51 -15.43 8.90
N GLU A 568 -38.20 -15.72 7.61
CA GLU A 568 -38.99 -15.73 6.32
C GLU A 568 -40.11 -14.67 6.02
N ASN A 569 -40.43 -14.23 4.78
CA ASN A 569 -40.12 -14.68 3.40
C ASN A 569 -40.36 -13.54 2.32
N GLU A 570 -39.93 -13.79 1.07
CA GLU A 570 -40.48 -13.33 -0.24
C GLU A 570 -40.45 -11.84 -0.71
N THR A 571 -39.56 -11.58 -1.68
CA THR A 571 -39.69 -10.74 -2.92
C THR A 571 -40.29 -9.32 -2.91
N ALA A 572 -39.46 -8.34 -3.30
CA ALA A 572 -39.85 -7.20 -4.17
C ALA A 572 -38.60 -6.61 -4.90
N GLU A 573 -38.82 -5.92 -6.03
CA GLU A 573 -37.81 -5.14 -6.76
C GLU A 573 -37.73 -3.70 -6.18
N GLY A 574 -36.58 -3.01 -6.27
CA GLY A 574 -36.46 -1.64 -5.75
C GLY A 574 -35.09 -0.96 -5.90
N SER A 575 -34.89 -0.31 -7.06
CA SER A 575 -33.96 0.80 -7.36
C SER A 575 -33.08 1.40 -6.24
N GLN A 576 -31.77 1.48 -6.50
CA GLN A 576 -30.94 2.60 -6.06
C GLN A 576 -31.03 3.73 -7.09
N GLU A 577 -31.38 4.94 -6.64
CA GLU A 577 -31.08 6.26 -7.25
C GLU A 577 -30.85 7.16 -6.01
N ASP A 578 -29.64 7.58 -5.68
CA ASP A 578 -28.88 8.72 -6.24
C ASP A 578 -29.37 10.08 -5.73
N GLU A 579 -28.74 10.56 -4.64
CA GLU A 579 -28.86 11.94 -4.14
C GLU A 579 -27.71 12.81 -4.69
N GLU A 580 -27.96 13.58 -5.74
CA GLU A 580 -27.09 14.73 -6.12
C GLU A 580 -27.67 16.05 -5.58
N GLU A 581 -27.03 16.64 -4.56
CA GLU A 581 -27.15 18.09 -4.32
C GLU A 581 -26.07 18.86 -5.10
N VAL A 582 -26.51 19.93 -5.79
CA VAL A 582 -25.64 20.74 -6.65
C VAL A 582 -24.86 21.76 -5.83
N ASN A 583 -23.58 21.48 -5.60
CA ASN A 583 -22.64 22.46 -5.05
C ASN A 583 -21.87 23.17 -6.19
N LYS A 584 -21.79 24.51 -6.19
CA LYS A 584 -21.56 25.29 -7.43
C LYS A 584 -20.46 26.37 -7.32
N SER A 585 -19.21 25.96 -7.16
CA SER A 585 -18.05 26.84 -7.34
C SER A 585 -16.75 26.09 -7.61
N ASN A 586 -16.48 25.79 -8.90
CA ASN A 586 -15.14 25.75 -9.52
C ASN A 586 -15.30 25.29 -10.98
N GLN A 587 -14.90 26.13 -11.93
CA GLN A 587 -15.03 25.84 -13.37
C GLN A 587 -13.63 25.74 -13.98
N SER A 588 -13.07 24.54 -14.00
CA SER A 588 -11.81 24.22 -14.70
C SER A 588 -12.02 24.23 -16.22
N LEU A 589 -11.01 24.71 -16.95
CA LEU A 589 -11.00 24.78 -18.41
C LEU A 589 -10.81 23.40 -19.05
N SER A 590 -11.38 23.21 -20.25
CA SER A 590 -11.30 21.96 -20.99
C SER A 590 -10.04 21.84 -21.86
N GLU A 591 -9.58 20.62 -22.13
CA GLU A 591 -8.29 20.39 -22.81
C GLU A 591 -8.25 20.86 -24.28
N ASP A 592 -9.39 20.91 -24.98
CA ASP A 592 -9.44 21.42 -26.35
C ASP A 592 -9.41 22.95 -26.44
N GLU A 593 -9.86 23.69 -25.40
CA GLU A 593 -9.67 25.16 -25.34
C GLU A 593 -8.20 25.54 -25.12
N MET A 594 -7.43 24.71 -24.40
CA MET A 594 -5.98 24.89 -24.28
C MET A 594 -5.25 24.70 -25.62
N ARG A 595 -5.80 23.94 -26.57
CA ARG A 595 -5.16 23.72 -27.89
C ARG A 595 -5.17 24.95 -28.80
N GLU A 596 -6.25 25.73 -28.84
CA GLU A 596 -6.27 26.96 -29.65
C GLU A 596 -5.31 28.02 -29.10
N MET A 597 -5.25 28.17 -27.78
CA MET A 597 -4.41 29.20 -27.14
C MET A 597 -2.90 28.98 -27.38
N VAL A 598 -2.46 27.71 -27.43
CA VAL A 598 -1.07 27.32 -27.77
C VAL A 598 -0.72 27.65 -29.23
N PHE A 599 -1.69 27.68 -30.15
CA PHE A 599 -1.43 28.02 -31.56
C PHE A 599 -1.17 29.51 -31.76
N VAL A 600 -1.86 30.37 -31.01
CA VAL A 600 -1.74 31.84 -31.12
C VAL A 600 -0.38 32.34 -30.61
N MET A 601 0.13 31.81 -29.50
CA MET A 601 1.42 32.26 -28.91
C MET A 601 2.66 31.94 -29.77
N ARG A 602 2.56 31.09 -30.79
CA ARG A 602 3.69 30.76 -31.69
C ARG A 602 3.93 31.77 -32.83
N SER A 603 3.15 32.85 -32.93
CA SER A 603 3.14 33.75 -34.09
C SER A 603 3.57 35.21 -33.79
N ALA A 604 4.73 35.40 -33.14
CA ALA A 604 5.37 36.71 -32.98
C ALA A 604 6.88 36.65 -33.36
N PRO A 605 7.42 37.62 -34.14
CA PRO A 605 8.78 37.52 -34.69
C PRO A 605 9.88 38.01 -33.74
N GLY A 606 11.06 37.37 -33.86
CA GLY A 606 12.28 37.76 -33.15
C GLY A 606 12.93 39.07 -33.62
N PRO A 607 13.95 39.57 -32.91
CA PRO A 607 14.43 40.95 -33.03
C PRO A 607 15.22 41.26 -34.31
N LEU A 608 15.04 42.48 -34.81
CA LEU A 608 15.74 43.03 -35.98
C LEU A 608 17.23 43.29 -35.69
N GLN A 609 18.12 42.71 -36.50
CA GLN A 609 19.53 43.13 -36.56
C GLN A 609 19.65 44.48 -37.28
N SER A 610 20.42 45.41 -36.69
CA SER A 610 20.67 46.74 -37.24
C SER A 610 21.80 46.75 -38.27
N VAL A 611 21.45 46.97 -39.54
CA VAL A 611 22.43 47.26 -40.61
C VAL A 611 22.34 48.74 -40.99
N ASN A 612 23.31 49.51 -40.53
CA ASN A 612 23.28 50.96 -40.61
C ASN A 612 24.24 51.47 -41.69
N LYS A 613 23.74 52.05 -42.80
CA LYS A 613 24.55 52.92 -43.69
C LYS A 613 23.74 53.74 -44.71
N MET A 614 23.91 55.06 -44.63
CA MET A 614 23.92 56.05 -45.74
C MET A 614 22.58 56.29 -46.49
N LEU A 615 22.25 57.51 -46.94
CA LEU A 615 22.97 58.79 -46.99
C LEU A 615 21.97 59.97 -47.12
N SER A 616 22.43 61.21 -46.85
CA SER A 616 21.83 62.50 -47.27
C SER A 616 20.48 62.90 -46.62
N GLU A 617 20.12 64.18 -46.45
CA GLU A 617 20.90 65.43 -46.40
C GLU A 617 20.15 66.53 -45.61
N SER A 618 20.81 67.67 -45.42
CA SER A 618 20.39 68.85 -44.62
C SER A 618 18.99 69.42 -44.84
N SER A 619 18.36 69.86 -43.74
CA SER A 619 17.86 71.24 -43.56
C SER A 619 17.75 71.57 -42.07
#